data_AF-A0A2D9GR30-F1
#
_entry.id   AF-A0A2D9GR30-F1
#
_cell.length_a   1.000
_cell.length_b   1.000
_cell.length_c   1.000
_cell.angle_alpha   90.00
_cell.angle_beta   90.00
_cell.angle_gamma   90.00
#
_symmetry.space_group_name_H-M   'P 1'
#
loop_
_entity.id
_entity.type
_entity.pdbx_description
1 polymer ?
#
loop_
_entity_poly.entity_id
_entity_poly.type
_entity_poly.pdbx_seq_one_letter_code
_entity_poly.pdbx_strand_id
1 'polypeptide(L)'
;MASVSQIRGLINSAIGSKLGYYNLPDGSTSPALWVRGQQQVPKDWTISGIECVIDEVPEMANRPTLSQAVVLDVRWPIYLTSYDTAETLAEVRELLFQWFPDIQDPVHVAQTDISFETLKVFIPDYSIQPERS
;
A
#
# COMPACT_ATOMS: atom_id res chain seq x y z
N MET A 1 14.50 3.70 -10.62
CA MET A 1 13.67 3.77 -9.42
C MET A 1 12.36 4.39 -9.79
N ALA A 2 11.26 3.74 -9.46
CA ALA A 2 9.94 4.28 -9.70
C ALA A 2 9.72 5.55 -8.85
N SER A 3 8.73 6.34 -9.24
CA SER A 3 8.23 7.46 -8.44
C SER A 3 7.01 7.04 -7.64
N VAL A 4 6.74 7.75 -6.54
CA VAL A 4 5.53 7.51 -5.73
C VAL A 4 4.24 7.68 -6.55
N SER A 5 4.25 8.55 -7.57
CA SER A 5 3.11 8.71 -8.49
C SER A 5 2.87 7.47 -9.34
N GLN A 6 3.93 6.77 -9.78
CA GLN A 6 3.79 5.55 -10.58
C GLN A 6 3.21 4.41 -9.74
N ILE A 7 3.73 4.18 -8.53
CA ILE A 7 3.17 3.15 -7.64
C ILE A 7 1.73 3.48 -7.25
N ARG A 8 1.42 4.75 -6.94
CA ARG A 8 0.06 5.18 -6.63
C ARG A 8 -0.90 4.90 -7.80
N GLY A 9 -0.47 5.18 -9.03
CA GLY A 9 -1.26 4.89 -10.24
C GLY A 9 -1.52 3.39 -10.42
N LEU A 10 -0.50 2.56 -10.20
CA LEU A 10 -0.63 1.09 -10.29
C LEU A 10 -1.52 0.52 -9.18
N ILE A 11 -1.35 0.96 -7.93
CA ILE A 11 -2.21 0.58 -6.82
C ILE A 11 -3.66 0.97 -7.09
N ASN A 12 -3.90 2.18 -7.58
CA ASN A 12 -5.25 2.61 -7.93
C ASN A 12 -5.84 1.77 -9.07
N SER A 13 -5.02 1.31 -10.01
CA SER A 13 -5.46 0.42 -11.09
C SER A 13 -5.75 -1.00 -10.61
N ALA A 14 -4.96 -1.50 -9.66
CA ALA A 14 -5.07 -2.86 -9.14
C ALA A 14 -6.24 -3.01 -8.14
N ILE A 15 -6.38 -2.06 -7.21
CA ILE A 15 -7.29 -2.17 -6.06
C ILE A 15 -8.17 -0.94 -5.83
N GLY A 16 -8.09 0.09 -6.68
CA GLY A 16 -8.81 1.35 -6.47
C GLY A 16 -10.32 1.21 -6.32
N SER A 17 -10.93 0.21 -6.98
CA SER A 17 -12.37 -0.09 -6.84
C SER A 17 -12.76 -0.74 -5.51
N LYS A 18 -11.77 -1.21 -4.73
CA LYS A 18 -11.94 -1.81 -3.40
C LYS A 18 -11.56 -0.85 -2.28
N LEU A 19 -11.00 0.31 -2.61
CA LEU A 19 -10.67 1.32 -1.62
C LEU A 19 -11.95 2.01 -1.14
N GLY A 20 -11.93 2.35 0.13
CA GLY A 20 -12.92 3.18 0.77
C GLY A 20 -12.75 4.66 0.41
N TYR A 21 -13.34 5.51 1.24
CA TYR A 21 -13.28 6.96 1.07
C TYR A 21 -12.87 7.68 2.36
N TYR A 22 -12.09 8.74 2.21
CA TYR A 22 -11.93 9.80 3.19
C TYR A 22 -13.13 10.73 3.11
N ASN A 23 -13.79 10.97 4.24
CA ASN A 23 -14.78 12.03 4.38
C ASN A 23 -14.07 13.27 4.93
N LEU A 24 -14.03 14.32 4.13
CA LEU A 24 -13.37 15.57 4.45
C LEU A 24 -14.28 16.45 5.32
N PRO A 25 -13.72 17.38 6.12
CA PRO A 25 -14.51 18.26 6.99
C PRO A 25 -15.49 19.18 6.24
N ASP A 26 -15.28 19.40 4.94
CA ASP A 26 -16.16 20.17 4.06
C ASP A 26 -17.34 19.35 3.52
N GLY A 27 -17.44 18.06 3.88
CA GLY A 27 -18.45 17.13 3.41
C GLY A 27 -18.14 16.49 2.06
N SER A 28 -16.99 16.81 1.44
CA SER A 28 -16.53 16.13 0.23
C SER A 28 -15.93 14.76 0.56
N THR A 29 -15.83 13.91 -0.46
CA THR A 29 -15.19 12.60 -0.35
C THR A 29 -14.04 12.46 -1.32
N SER A 30 -12.98 11.77 -0.89
CA SER A 30 -11.83 11.40 -1.72
C SER A 30 -11.55 9.90 -1.56
N PRO A 31 -11.06 9.18 -2.58
CA PRO A 31 -10.62 7.80 -2.40
C PRO A 31 -9.61 7.68 -1.25
N ALA A 32 -9.74 6.62 -0.44
CA ALA A 32 -8.90 6.34 0.72
C ALA A 32 -7.51 5.84 0.31
N LEU A 33 -6.81 6.61 -0.51
CA LEU A 33 -5.48 6.37 -1.03
C LEU A 33 -4.56 7.53 -0.69
N TRP A 34 -3.70 7.35 0.31
CA TRP A 34 -2.80 8.38 0.80
C TRP A 34 -1.33 8.08 0.52
N VAL A 35 -0.56 9.14 0.31
CA VAL A 35 0.90 9.07 0.26
C VAL A 35 1.44 9.69 1.54
N ARG A 36 2.00 8.85 2.41
CA ARG A 36 2.63 9.26 3.67
C ARG A 36 4.03 9.78 3.39
N GLY A 37 4.14 11.09 3.27
CA GLY A 37 5.40 11.82 3.29
C GLY A 37 5.76 12.26 4.71
N GLN A 38 6.08 13.53 4.88
CA GLN A 38 6.33 14.10 6.22
C GLN A 38 5.07 14.33 7.06
N GLN A 39 3.88 14.30 6.45
CA GLN A 39 2.59 14.49 7.13
C GLN A 39 1.78 13.19 7.07
N GLN A 40 1.27 12.78 8.23
CA GLN A 40 0.28 11.71 8.33
C GLN A 40 -1.08 12.20 7.81
N VAL A 41 -1.99 11.27 7.51
CA VAL A 41 -3.39 11.58 7.19
C VAL A 41 -3.93 12.52 8.29
N PRO A 42 -4.51 13.67 7.93
CA PRO A 42 -5.06 14.60 8.91
C PRO A 42 -6.08 13.90 9.81
N LYS A 43 -5.95 14.08 11.13
CA LYS A 43 -6.79 13.40 12.13
C LYS A 43 -8.28 13.71 12.00
N ASP A 44 -8.61 14.83 11.35
CA ASP A 44 -9.99 15.32 11.20
C ASP A 44 -10.75 14.60 10.07
N TRP A 45 -10.07 13.74 9.31
CA TRP A 45 -10.68 12.99 8.21
C TRP A 45 -11.19 11.65 8.75
N THR A 46 -12.45 11.36 8.51
CA THR A 46 -13.02 10.04 8.87
C THR A 46 -12.89 9.11 7.67
N ILE A 47 -12.63 7.84 7.95
CA ILE A 47 -12.41 6.81 6.93
C ILE A 47 -13.61 5.87 6.93
N SER A 48 -14.07 5.48 5.74
CA SER A 48 -15.09 4.45 5.57
C SER A 48 -14.60 3.43 4.55
N GLY A 49 -14.53 2.15 4.96
CA GLY A 49 -14.02 1.05 4.15
C GLY A 49 -12.51 0.82 4.31
N ILE A 50 -11.86 0.38 3.24
CA ILE A 50 -10.43 0.05 3.23
C ILE A 50 -9.58 1.28 2.92
N GLU A 51 -8.62 1.58 3.80
CA GLU A 51 -7.59 2.59 3.57
C GLU A 51 -6.33 1.96 2.98
N CYS A 52 -5.71 2.65 2.02
CA CYS A 52 -4.39 2.34 1.50
C CYS A 52 -3.43 3.52 1.68
N VAL A 53 -2.32 3.28 2.38
CA VAL A 53 -1.26 4.27 2.62
C VAL A 53 0.05 3.79 2.00
N ILE A 54 0.66 4.62 1.16
CA ILE A 54 1.94 4.37 0.50
C ILE A 54 3.00 5.30 1.10
N ASP A 55 4.18 4.81 1.45
CA ASP A 55 5.25 5.76 1.85
C ASP A 55 5.80 6.52 0.65
N GLU A 56 6.08 7.80 0.85
CA GLU A 56 6.64 8.68 -0.19
C GLU A 56 8.03 8.22 -0.65
N VAL A 57 8.78 7.58 0.24
CA VAL A 57 10.15 7.11 -0.01
C VAL A 57 10.18 5.58 0.07
N PRO A 58 10.76 4.88 -0.92
CA PRO A 58 10.91 3.44 -0.87
C PRO A 58 11.92 3.01 0.20
N GLU A 59 11.72 1.83 0.77
CA GLU A 59 12.71 1.20 1.64
C GLU A 59 13.86 0.66 0.79
N MET A 60 15.09 1.00 1.19
CA MET A 60 16.32 0.45 0.62
C MET A 60 16.97 -0.51 1.62
N ALA A 61 17.21 -1.75 1.21
CA ALA A 61 17.83 -2.76 2.05
C ALA A 61 19.02 -3.40 1.33
N ASN A 62 20.14 -3.57 2.03
CA ASN A 62 21.27 -4.32 1.53
C ASN A 62 20.98 -5.81 1.66
N ARG A 63 20.99 -6.54 0.54
CA ARG A 63 20.93 -8.00 0.54
C ARG A 63 22.35 -8.56 0.35
N PRO A 64 22.97 -9.13 1.40
CA PRO A 64 24.29 -9.73 1.27
C PRO A 64 24.22 -10.96 0.36
N THR A 65 25.18 -11.08 -0.56
CA THR A 65 25.32 -12.27 -1.42
C THR A 65 26.58 -13.07 -1.02
N LEU A 66 26.63 -14.33 -1.43
CA LEU A 66 27.71 -15.29 -1.12
C LEU A 66 29.11 -14.85 -1.58
N SER A 67 29.26 -13.76 -2.34
CA SER A 67 30.53 -13.31 -2.93
C SER A 67 30.95 -11.89 -2.55
N GLN A 68 30.55 -11.39 -1.38
CA GLN A 68 30.80 -9.99 -0.94
C GLN A 68 30.21 -8.90 -1.86
N ALA A 69 29.46 -9.28 -2.89
CA ALA A 69 28.65 -8.34 -3.66
C ALA A 69 27.40 -7.97 -2.84
N VAL A 70 27.08 -6.69 -2.79
CA VAL A 70 25.85 -6.17 -2.18
C VAL A 70 24.88 -5.89 -3.29
N VAL A 71 23.72 -6.54 -3.26
CA VAL A 71 22.58 -6.16 -4.11
C VAL A 71 21.72 -5.22 -3.28
N LEU A 72 21.44 -4.04 -3.84
CA LEU A 72 20.51 -3.10 -3.26
C LEU A 72 19.09 -3.54 -3.63
N ASP A 73 18.31 -3.90 -2.63
CA ASP A 73 16.88 -4.20 -2.79
C ASP A 73 16.09 -2.92 -2.51
N VAL A 74 15.21 -2.55 -3.44
CA VAL A 74 14.37 -1.35 -3.35
C VAL A 74 12.93 -1.80 -3.40
N ARG A 75 12.17 -1.45 -2.37
CA ARG A 75 10.79 -1.91 -2.20
C ARG A 75 9.89 -0.79 -1.68
N TRP A 76 8.64 -0.80 -2.12
CA TRP A 76 7.64 0.18 -1.76
C TRP A 76 6.75 -0.38 -0.65
N PRO A 77 6.84 0.15 0.58
CA PRO A 77 5.94 -0.27 1.66
C PRO A 77 4.55 0.31 1.44
N ILE A 78 3.57 -0.58 1.44
CA ILE A 78 2.15 -0.24 1.36
C ILE A 78 1.47 -0.80 2.61
N TYR A 79 0.61 0.03 3.21
CA TYR A 79 -0.15 -0.29 4.40
C TYR A 79 -1.62 -0.25 4.06
N LEU A 80 -2.33 -1.32 4.37
CA LEU A 80 -3.76 -1.44 4.17
C LEU A 80 -4.44 -1.65 5.52
N THR A 81 -5.51 -0.92 5.77
CA THR A 81 -6.31 -1.04 6.99
C THR A 81 -7.78 -1.13 6.61
N SER A 82 -8.48 -2.17 7.07
CA SER A 82 -9.94 -2.24 6.91
C SER A 82 -10.63 -1.65 8.13
N TYR A 83 -11.33 -0.53 7.95
CA TYR A 83 -12.12 0.11 9.01
C TYR A 83 -13.56 -0.40 9.08
N ASP A 84 -13.96 -1.28 8.16
CA ASP A 84 -15.25 -1.95 8.17
C ASP A 84 -15.11 -3.39 8.72
N THR A 85 -16.04 -3.80 9.57
CA THR A 85 -16.09 -5.16 10.11
C THR A 85 -16.62 -6.19 9.11
N ALA A 86 -17.26 -5.74 8.03
CA ALA A 86 -17.79 -6.61 6.97
C ALA A 86 -16.80 -6.83 5.83
N GLU A 87 -15.88 -5.88 5.59
CA GLU A 87 -14.88 -5.96 4.52
C GLU A 87 -13.55 -6.48 5.05
N THR A 88 -13.01 -7.53 4.42
CA THR A 88 -11.71 -8.10 4.78
C THR A 88 -10.65 -7.79 3.73
N LEU A 89 -9.39 -7.79 4.13
CA LEU A 89 -8.26 -7.53 3.23
C LEU A 89 -7.90 -8.73 2.34
N ALA A 90 -8.62 -9.85 2.45
CA ALA A 90 -8.34 -11.08 1.68
C ALA A 90 -8.44 -10.86 0.16
N GLU A 91 -9.53 -10.26 -0.31
CA GLU A 91 -9.74 -10.00 -1.74
C GLU A 91 -8.73 -8.97 -2.27
N VAL A 92 -8.44 -7.93 -1.50
CA VAL A 92 -7.41 -6.92 -1.84
C VAL A 92 -6.04 -7.56 -1.95
N ARG A 93 -5.70 -8.47 -1.02
CA ARG A 93 -4.46 -9.24 -1.06
C ARG A 93 -4.38 -10.08 -2.34
N GLU A 94 -5.42 -10.84 -2.68
CA GLU A 94 -5.44 -11.64 -3.91
C GLU A 94 -5.23 -10.79 -5.17
N LEU A 95 -5.92 -9.65 -5.28
CA LEU A 95 -5.75 -8.72 -6.40
C LEU A 95 -4.32 -8.17 -6.50
N LEU A 96 -3.70 -7.83 -5.37
CA LEU A 96 -2.31 -7.38 -5.34
C LEU A 96 -1.34 -8.47 -5.77
N PHE A 97 -1.54 -9.72 -5.36
CA PHE A 97 -0.70 -10.85 -5.80
C PHE A 97 -0.85 -11.14 -7.30
N GLN A 98 -2.05 -10.92 -7.87
CA GLN A 98 -2.27 -11.06 -9.31
C GLN A 98 -1.54 -9.97 -10.11
N TRP A 99 -1.52 -8.73 -9.61
CA TRP A 99 -0.85 -7.60 -10.27
C TRP A 99 0.66 -7.57 -10.05
N PHE A 100 1.12 -7.99 -8.87
CA PHE A 100 2.52 -7.92 -8.44
C PHE A 100 2.98 -9.33 -8.01
N PRO A 101 3.50 -10.16 -8.95
CA PRO A 101 3.82 -11.56 -8.66
C PRO A 101 4.93 -11.74 -7.61
N ASP A 102 5.79 -10.74 -7.45
CA ASP A 102 6.91 -10.75 -6.48
C ASP A 102 6.61 -9.92 -5.21
N ILE A 103 5.33 -9.64 -4.93
CA ILE A 103 4.94 -8.94 -3.71
C ILE A 103 5.33 -9.76 -2.46
N GLN A 104 5.80 -9.07 -1.43
CA GLN A 104 6.02 -9.66 -0.11
C GLN A 104 5.01 -9.09 0.87
N ASP A 105 4.42 -9.91 1.72
CA ASP A 105 3.41 -9.50 2.71
C ASP A 105 3.86 -9.89 4.13
N PRO A 106 4.92 -9.24 4.63
CA PRO A 106 5.58 -9.65 5.88
C PRO A 106 4.68 -9.55 7.12
N VAL A 107 3.58 -8.80 7.06
CA VAL A 107 2.70 -8.55 8.22
C VAL A 107 1.25 -8.61 7.77
N HIS A 108 0.52 -9.57 8.30
CA HIS A 108 -0.93 -9.62 8.27
C HIS A 108 -1.43 -9.74 9.71
N VAL A 109 -2.14 -8.71 10.17
CA VAL A 109 -2.78 -8.68 11.48
C VAL A 109 -4.28 -8.82 11.24
N ALA A 110 -4.81 -9.99 11.59
CA ALA A 110 -6.24 -10.24 11.54
C ALA A 110 -7.00 -9.28 12.48
N GLN A 111 -8.25 -9.01 12.14
CA GLN A 111 -9.13 -8.21 12.98
C GLN A 111 -9.28 -8.84 14.36
N THR A 112 -9.32 -8.01 15.41
CA THR A 112 -9.66 -8.42 16.78
C THR A 112 -10.74 -7.49 17.34
N ASP A 113 -11.28 -7.82 18.52
CA ASP A 113 -12.27 -6.97 19.22
C ASP A 113 -11.77 -5.55 19.51
N ILE A 114 -10.45 -5.30 19.44
CA ILE A 114 -9.82 -4.02 19.77
C ILE A 114 -9.02 -3.41 18.61
N SER A 115 -8.87 -4.12 17.49
CA SER A 115 -8.03 -3.67 16.38
C SER A 115 -8.61 -4.03 15.02
N PHE A 116 -8.54 -3.07 14.10
CA PHE A 116 -8.85 -3.24 12.69
C PHE A 116 -7.91 -4.23 12.01
N GLU A 117 -8.38 -4.89 10.95
CA GLU A 117 -7.52 -5.73 10.11
C GLU A 117 -6.48 -4.86 9.43
N THR A 118 -5.20 -5.26 9.49
CA THR A 118 -4.10 -4.52 8.88
C THR A 118 -3.22 -5.46 8.06
N LEU A 119 -2.80 -5.01 6.88
CA LEU A 119 -1.89 -5.72 5.99
C LEU A 119 -0.76 -4.78 5.57
N LYS A 120 0.50 -5.18 5.81
CA LYS A 120 1.67 -4.52 5.23
C LYS A 120 2.18 -5.37 4.08
N VAL A 121 2.32 -4.75 2.91
CA VAL A 121 2.95 -5.37 1.74
C VAL A 121 4.14 -4.55 1.25
N PHE A 122 5.05 -5.21 0.56
CA PHE A 122 6.19 -4.64 -0.12
C PHE A 122 6.10 -4.98 -1.60
N ILE A 123 6.03 -3.95 -2.43
CA ILE A 123 6.10 -4.11 -3.88
C ILE A 123 7.54 -3.82 -4.33
N PRO A 124 8.23 -4.77 -4.99
CA PRO A 124 9.58 -4.52 -5.50
C PRO A 124 9.58 -3.43 -6.57
N ASP A 125 10.59 -2.55 -6.54
CA ASP A 125 10.68 -1.42 -7.48
C ASP A 125 10.75 -1.86 -8.94
N TYR A 126 11.38 -3.00 -9.22
CA TYR A 126 11.50 -3.54 -10.58
C TYR A 126 10.16 -4.04 -11.15
N SER A 127 9.17 -4.32 -10.29
CA SER A 127 7.81 -4.68 -10.70
C SER A 127 7.01 -3.45 -11.19
N ILE A 128 7.49 -2.25 -10.89
CA ILE A 128 6.91 -0.98 -11.32
C ILE A 128 7.57 -0.59 -12.63
N GLN A 129 7.20 -1.26 -13.72
CA GLN A 129 7.71 -0.90 -15.04
C GLN A 129 7.05 0.40 -15.51
N PRO A 130 7.80 1.39 -16.03
CA PRO A 130 7.19 2.41 -16.88
C PRO A 130 6.59 1.69 -18.09
N GLU A 131 5.40 2.11 -18.54
CA GLU A 131 4.86 1.65 -19.82
C GLU A 131 5.98 1.74 -20.87
N ARG A 132 6.33 0.60 -21.48
CA ARG A 132 7.22 0.61 -22.64
C ARG A 132 6.54 1.46 -23.71
N SER A 133 7.07 2.67 -23.90
CA SER A 133 6.76 3.52 -25.06
C SER A 133 7.38 2.95 -26.32
#